data_AF-A0A2X2BCK9-F1
#
_entry.id   AF-A0A2X2BCK9-F1
#
_cell.length_a   1.000
_cell.length_b   1.000
_cell.length_c   1.000
_cell.angle_alpha   90.00
_cell.angle_beta   90.00
_cell.angle_gamma   90.00
#
_symmetry.space_group_name_H-M   'P 1'
#
loop_
_entity.id
_entity.type
_entity.pdbx_description
1 polymer ?
#
loop_
_entity_poly.entity_id
_entity_poly.type
_entity_poly.pdbx_seq_one_letter_code
_entity_poly.pdbx_strand_id
1 'polypeptide(L)' 'MAISAWAQYVLDNFATVEEAVTALKDEPFIVLTDKVPGQDRVATLHLSLSDSSGDSAIIEYIDGKTGDPP' A
#
# COMPACT_ATOMS: atom_id res chain seq x y z
N MET A 1 -2.79 -6.24 8.82
CA MET A 1 -2.42 -7.19 7.74
C MET A 1 -0.91 -7.32 7.68
N ALA A 2 -0.35 -8.48 7.35
CA ALA A 2 1.09 -8.61 7.14
C ALA A 2 1.48 -7.93 5.81
N ILE A 3 2.60 -7.21 5.79
CA ILE A 3 3.13 -6.54 4.58
C ILE A 3 3.21 -7.50 3.38
N SER A 4 3.64 -8.73 3.61
CA SER A 4 3.77 -9.75 2.55
C SER A 4 2.45 -10.11 1.85
N ALA A 5 1.30 -9.88 2.50
CA ALA A 5 -0.02 -10.15 1.93
C ALA A 5 -0.63 -8.92 1.24
N TRP A 6 -0.06 -7.73 1.41
CA TRP A 6 -0.67 -6.48 0.94
C TRP A 6 -0.76 -6.41 -0.59
N ALA A 7 0.32 -6.74 -1.31
CA ALA A 7 0.30 -6.77 -2.76
C ALA A 7 -0.70 -7.80 -3.29
N GLN A 8 -0.74 -9.00 -2.68
CA GLN A 8 -1.65 -10.05 -3.11
C GLN A 8 -3.11 -9.67 -2.86
N TYR A 9 -3.43 -9.04 -1.71
CA TYR A 9 -4.76 -8.51 -1.44
C TYR A 9 -5.22 -7.53 -2.53
N VAL A 10 -4.35 -6.62 -2.95
CA VAL A 10 -4.69 -5.66 -4.02
C VAL A 10 -4.95 -6.37 -5.34
N LEU A 11 -4.11 -7.32 -5.73
CA LEU A 11 -4.26 -8.09 -6.96
C LEU A 11 -5.48 -9.02 -6.96
N ASP A 12 -5.88 -9.53 -5.80
CA ASP A 12 -7.02 -10.44 -5.67
C ASP A 12 -8.37 -9.71 -5.68
N ASN A 13 -8.40 -8.41 -5.33
CA ASN A 13 -9.65 -7.68 -5.07
C ASN A 13 -9.97 -6.56 -6.06
N PHE A 14 -8.99 -6.03 -6.81
CA PHE A 14 -9.20 -4.84 -7.66
C PHE A 14 -8.74 -5.10 -9.10
N ALA A 15 -9.56 -4.68 -10.06
CA ALA A 15 -9.27 -4.81 -11.48
C ALA A 15 -8.57 -3.57 -12.06
N THR A 16 -8.78 -2.39 -11.46
CA THR A 16 -8.20 -1.11 -11.91
C THR A 16 -7.45 -0.38 -10.80
N VAL A 17 -6.57 0.54 -11.19
CA VAL A 17 -5.86 1.43 -10.26
C VAL A 17 -6.84 2.32 -9.50
N GLU A 18 -7.87 2.84 -10.16
CA GLU A 18 -8.88 3.70 -9.53
C GLU A 18 -9.65 2.98 -8.41
N GLU A 19 -10.04 1.72 -8.64
CA GLU A 19 -10.71 0.88 -7.63
C GLU A 19 -9.81 0.67 -6.41
N ALA A 20 -8.56 0.30 -6.63
CA ALA A 20 -7.59 0.07 -5.56
C ALA A 20 -7.33 1.34 -4.74
N VAL A 21 -7.11 2.48 -5.40
CA VAL A 21 -6.87 3.77 -4.73
C VAL A 21 -8.08 4.19 -3.91
N THR A 22 -9.29 4.06 -4.47
CA THR A 22 -10.53 4.43 -3.77
C THR A 22 -10.74 3.59 -2.53
N ALA A 23 -10.55 2.27 -2.62
CA ALA A 23 -10.72 1.37 -1.49
C ALA A 23 -9.66 1.57 -0.39
N LEU A 24 -8.42 1.90 -0.78
CA LEU A 24 -7.31 2.06 0.16
C LEU A 24 -7.27 3.43 0.84
N LYS A 25 -7.91 4.45 0.25
CA LYS A 25 -8.08 5.79 0.85
C LYS A 25 -8.86 5.77 2.15
N ASP A 26 -9.81 4.85 2.31
CA ASP A 26 -10.64 4.73 3.50
C ASP A 26 -9.93 4.03 4.68
N GLU A 27 -8.62 3.80 4.58
CA GLU A 27 -7.77 3.12 5.57
C GLU A 27 -8.39 1.82 6.14
N PRO A 28 -8.86 0.87 5.31
CA PRO A 28 -9.53 -0.34 5.79
C PRO A 28 -8.63 -1.25 6.64
N PHE A 29 -7.32 -1.01 6.64
CA PHE A 29 -6.35 -1.72 7.46
C PHE A 29 -5.12 -0.87 7.73
N ILE A 30 -4.58 -1.00 8.95
CA ILE A 30 -3.23 -0.53 9.26
C ILE A 30 -2.24 -1.59 8.76
N VAL A 31 -1.34 -1.19 7.85
CA VAL A 31 -0.18 -2.00 7.50
C VAL A 31 0.78 -1.94 8.67
N LEU A 32 0.76 -2.99 9.50
CA LEU A 32 1.71 -3.14 10.60
C LEU A 32 3.08 -3.45 10.00
N THR A 33 3.92 -2.44 9.95
CA THR A 33 5.34 -2.62 9.68
C THR A 33 6.02 -2.97 11.00
N ASP A 34 6.76 -4.07 11.03
CA ASP A 34 7.59 -4.39 12.19
C ASP A 34 8.96 -3.69 12.05
N LYS A 35 9.63 -3.46 13.18
CA LYS A 35 11.01 -2.97 13.17
C LYS A 35 11.89 -3.97 12.44
N VAL A 36 12.75 -3.48 11.55
CA VAL A 36 13.77 -4.34 10.92
C VAL A 36 14.65 -4.92 12.04
N PRO A 37 14.82 -6.26 12.14
CA PRO A 37 15.65 -6.86 13.18
C PRO A 37 17.06 -6.23 13.21
N GLY A 38 17.43 -5.66 14.35
CA GLY A 38 18.73 -5.00 14.55
C GLY A 38 18.80 -3.51 14.15
N GLN A 39 17.67 -2.87 13.78
CA GLN A 39 17.65 -1.45 13.41
C GLN A 39 16.41 -0.76 14.00
N ASP A 40 16.59 0.44 14.55
CA ASP A 40 15.51 1.24 15.16
C ASP A 40 14.69 2.04 14.10
N ARG A 41 14.61 1.52 12.88
CA ARG A 41 13.82 2.14 11.79
C ARG A 41 12.57 1.35 11.50
N VAL A 42 11.46 2.07 11.40
CA VAL A 42 10.22 1.62 10.79
C VAL A 42 10.50 1.53 9.28
N ALA A 43 10.25 0.38 8.66
CA ALA A 43 10.45 0.26 7.22
C ALA A 43 9.37 1.08 6.50
N THR A 44 9.76 2.15 5.83
CA THR A 44 8.86 2.87 4.91
C THR A 44 8.60 1.95 3.72
N LEU A 45 7.34 1.59 3.51
CA LEU A 45 6.94 0.73 2.40
C LEU A 45 6.06 1.50 1.43
N HIS A 46 6.32 1.30 0.14
CA HIS A 46 5.49 1.79 -0.93
C HIS A 46 5.02 0.63 -1.81
N LEU A 47 3.77 0.69 -2.25
CA LEU A 47 3.22 -0.20 -3.27
C LEU A 47 3.01 0.62 -4.54
N SER A 48 3.59 0.16 -5.65
CA SER A 48 3.36 0.74 -6.97
C SER A 48 2.42 -0.14 -7.76
N LEU A 49 1.41 0.46 -8.38
CA LEU A 49 0.36 -0.21 -9.15
C LEU A 49 0.23 0.45 -10.53
N SER A 50 -0.03 -0.37 -11.54
CA SER A 50 -0.40 0.07 -12.89
C SER A 50 -1.44 -0.89 -13.47
N ASP A 51 -2.34 -0.41 -14.33
CA ASP A 51 -3.35 -1.23 -15.00
C ASP A 51 -3.30 -1.14 -16.54
N SER A 52 -4.18 -1.89 -17.20
CA SER A 52 -4.24 -1.97 -18.67
C SER A 52 -4.72 -0.69 -19.37
N SER A 53 -5.34 0.25 -18.64
CA SER A 53 -5.66 1.59 -19.18
C SER A 53 -4.42 2.47 -19.31
N GLY A 54 -3.32 2.10 -18.64
CA GLY A 54 -2.12 2.91 -18.54
C GLY A 54 -2.09 3.81 -17.30
N ASP A 55 -3.06 3.71 -16.40
CA ASP A 55 -3.05 4.45 -15.14
C ASP A 55 -2.03 3.87 -14.16
N SER A 56 -1.56 4.71 -13.24
CA SER A 56 -0.57 4.32 -12.24
C SER A 56 -0.75 5.07 -10.93
N ALA A 57 -0.43 4.40 -9.83
CA ALA A 57 -0.45 4.98 -8.50
C ALA A 57 0.70 4.44 -7.64
N ILE A 58 1.15 5.25 -6.68
CA ILE A 58 2.03 4.85 -5.60
C ILE A 58 1.27 5.07 -4.30
N ILE A 59 1.24 4.05 -3.46
CA ILE A 59 0.60 4.07 -2.15
C ILE A 59 1.70 3.92 -1.11
N GLU A 60 1.87 4.94 -0.27
CA GLU A 60 2.93 4.97 0.73
C GLU A 60 2.33 5.02 2.12
N TYR A 61 2.86 4.19 3.04
CA TYR A 61 2.57 4.33 4.46
C TYR A 61 3.73 5.03 5.14
N ILE A 62 3.50 6.28 5.56
CA ILE A 62 4.43 7.11 6.31
C ILE A 62 3.98 7.11 7.76
N ASP A 63 4.83 6.67 8.68
CA ASP A 63 4.51 6.55 10.11
C ASP A 63 3.22 5.74 10.42
N GLY A 64 2.88 4.78 9.55
CA GLY A 64 1.67 3.97 9.66
C GLY A 64 0.37 4.65 9.18
N LYS A 65 0.47 5.81 8.52
CA LYS A 65 -0.64 6.50 7.84
C LYS A 65 -0.42 6.53 6.34
N THR A 66 -1.50 6.43 5.58
CA THR A 66 -1.46 6.54 4.12
C THR A 66 -1.15 7.99 3.73
N GLY A 67 -0.02 8.24 3.08
CA GLY A 67 0.30 9.51 2.45
C GLY A 67 -0.33 9.57 1.06
N ASP A 68 -1.06 10.63 0.75
CA ASP A 68 -1.55 10.91 -0.61
C ASP A 68 -0.33 11.16 -1.52
N PRO A 69 -0.27 10.59 -2.73
CA PRO A 69 0.81 10.91 -3.66
C PRO A 69 0.67 12.37 -4.15
N PRO A 70 1.78 13.07 -4.48
CA PRO A 70 1.73 14.39 -5.09
C PRO A 70 1.13 14.38 -6.50
#